data_AF-A0A1H3JJR5-F1
#
_entry.id   AF-A0A1H3JJR5-F1
#
_cell.length_a   1.000
_cell.length_b   1.000
_cell.length_c   1.000
_cell.angle_alpha   90.00
_cell.angle_beta   90.00
_cell.angle_gamma   90.00
#
_symmetry.space_group_name_H-M   'P 1'
#
loop_
_entity.id
_entity.type
_entity.pdbx_description
1 polymer ?
#
loop_
_entity_poly.entity_id
_entity_poly.type
_entity_poly.pdbx_seq_one_letter_code
_entity_poly.pdbx_strand_id
1 'polypeptide(L)'
;MDKTSDQLIIECAPLVKRIARHMMVKLPASVEVDDLIQAGMIGLLDAIRLHGELPGQSFQNYAFTRIRGAMLDALRRADCIGRPHREKIKRGESEEVIISSFEDALEEGFDLISQEDTPLEYLIKKDLVMKAVGFFDGLSEKHKKLMTMRYVDGVSLRGIGRIMGKSEAWACIQHKEILNQLEGVLN
;
A
#
# COMPACT_ATOMS: atom_id res chain seq x y z
N MET A 1 -25.33 -15.48 -11.89
CA MET A 1 -25.60 -14.49 -12.95
C MET A 1 -24.27 -13.85 -13.28
N ASP A 2 -23.80 -14.03 -14.51
CA ASP A 2 -22.55 -13.45 -15.00
C ASP A 2 -22.71 -11.92 -15.00
N LYS A 3 -22.03 -11.21 -14.10
CA LYS A 3 -22.11 -9.75 -14.05
C LYS A 3 -21.51 -9.22 -15.35
N THR A 4 -22.30 -8.52 -16.16
CA THR A 4 -21.82 -7.95 -17.41
C THR A 4 -20.61 -7.06 -17.12
N SER A 5 -19.58 -7.13 -17.97
CA SER A 5 -18.32 -6.38 -17.79
C SER A 5 -18.56 -4.90 -17.49
N ASP A 6 -19.56 -4.30 -18.11
CA ASP A 6 -19.97 -2.89 -17.91
C ASP A 6 -20.41 -2.60 -16.47
N GLN A 7 -21.09 -3.56 -15.82
CA GLN A 7 -21.57 -3.40 -14.45
C GLN A 7 -20.40 -3.46 -13.44
N LEU A 8 -19.42 -4.34 -13.70
CA LEU A 8 -18.18 -4.39 -12.91
C LEU A 8 -17.34 -3.13 -13.07
N ILE A 9 -17.32 -2.52 -14.25
CA ILE A 9 -16.65 -1.23 -14.48
C ILE A 9 -17.27 -0.15 -13.61
N ILE A 10 -18.61 -0.05 -13.57
CA ILE A 10 -19.32 0.95 -12.78
C ILE A 10 -19.08 0.75 -11.27
N GLU A 11 -19.15 -0.50 -10.80
CA GLU A 11 -18.89 -0.86 -9.40
C GLU A 11 -17.45 -0.56 -8.96
N CYS A 12 -16.46 -0.78 -9.84
CA CYS A 12 -15.03 -0.62 -9.51
C CYS A 12 -14.44 0.74 -9.91
N ALA A 13 -15.14 1.59 -10.67
CA ALA A 13 -14.67 2.94 -11.01
C ALA A 13 -14.33 3.82 -9.77
N PRO A 14 -15.11 3.79 -8.66
CA PRO A 14 -14.75 4.51 -7.43
C PRO A 14 -13.42 4.03 -6.84
N LEU A 15 -13.13 2.72 -6.93
CA LEU A 15 -11.88 2.13 -6.46
C LEU A 15 -10.68 2.71 -7.22
N VAL A 16 -10.77 2.80 -8.54
CA VAL A 16 -9.72 3.40 -9.39
C VAL A 16 -9.44 4.85 -8.98
N LYS A 17 -10.49 5.67 -8.86
CA LYS A 17 -10.36 7.09 -8.45
C LYS A 17 -9.69 7.24 -7.10
N ARG A 18 -10.01 6.36 -6.16
CA ARG A 18 -9.45 6.38 -4.82
C ARG A 18 -7.97 6.00 -4.81
N ILE A 19 -7.59 4.94 -5.53
CA ILE A 19 -6.18 4.53 -5.65
C ILE A 19 -5.36 5.66 -6.27
N ALA A 20 -5.86 6.29 -7.34
CA ALA A 20 -5.17 7.40 -8.00
C ALA A 20 -4.95 8.58 -7.04
N ARG A 21 -6.02 9.04 -6.37
CA ARG A 21 -5.92 10.13 -5.38
C ARG A 21 -4.97 9.82 -4.24
N HIS A 22 -4.94 8.57 -3.80
CA HIS A 22 -4.01 8.15 -2.74
C HIS A 22 -2.56 8.21 -3.22
N MET A 23 -2.29 7.72 -4.43
CA MET A 23 -0.95 7.79 -5.03
C MET A 23 -0.50 9.25 -5.23
N MET A 24 -1.41 10.15 -5.58
CA MET A 24 -1.14 11.59 -5.78
C MET A 24 -0.54 12.27 -4.55
N VAL A 25 -0.81 11.79 -3.32
CA VAL A 25 -0.23 12.34 -2.08
C VAL A 25 1.31 12.30 -2.10
N LYS A 26 1.89 11.30 -2.78
CA LYS A 26 3.33 11.03 -2.81
C LYS A 26 3.97 11.35 -4.17
N LEU A 27 3.26 12.04 -5.06
CA LEU A 27 3.70 12.34 -6.42
C LEU A 27 3.92 13.84 -6.62
N PRO A 28 4.85 14.23 -7.50
CA PRO A 28 5.10 15.64 -7.80
C PRO A 28 3.88 16.27 -8.49
N ALA A 29 3.71 17.58 -8.32
CA ALA A 29 2.60 18.36 -8.89
C ALA A 29 2.54 18.36 -10.43
N SER A 30 3.58 17.83 -11.10
CA SER A 30 3.61 17.63 -12.56
C SER A 30 2.76 16.45 -13.02
N VAL A 31 2.36 15.56 -12.11
CA VAL A 31 1.49 14.42 -12.44
C VAL A 31 0.04 14.86 -12.33
N GLU A 32 -0.76 14.60 -13.37
CA GLU A 32 -2.19 14.84 -13.33
C GLU A 32 -2.94 13.62 -12.80
N VAL A 33 -3.92 13.87 -11.92
CA VAL A 33 -4.74 12.81 -11.34
C VAL A 33 -5.57 12.08 -12.39
N ASP A 34 -6.03 12.80 -13.42
CA ASP A 34 -6.87 12.24 -14.48
C ASP A 34 -6.10 11.27 -15.38
N ASP A 35 -4.81 11.53 -15.63
CA ASP A 35 -3.93 10.58 -16.34
C ASP A 35 -3.72 9.29 -15.54
N LEU A 36 -3.59 9.42 -14.23
CA LEU A 36 -3.43 8.28 -13.35
C LEU A 36 -4.73 7.45 -13.26
N ILE A 37 -5.88 8.13 -13.18
CA ILE A 37 -7.19 7.47 -13.24
C ILE A 37 -7.32 6.72 -14.57
N GLN A 38 -6.99 7.34 -15.70
CA GLN A 38 -7.06 6.68 -17.02
C GLN A 38 -6.17 5.44 -17.08
N ALA A 39 -4.92 5.52 -16.61
CA ALA A 39 -4.04 4.36 -16.52
C ALA A 39 -4.62 3.25 -15.64
N GLY A 40 -5.22 3.62 -14.51
CA GLY A 40 -5.89 2.68 -13.61
C GLY A 40 -7.12 2.01 -14.23
N MET A 41 -7.92 2.75 -15.01
CA MET A 41 -9.08 2.20 -15.71
C MET A 41 -8.66 1.14 -16.74
N ILE A 42 -7.53 1.32 -17.42
CA ILE A 42 -6.96 0.30 -18.32
C ILE A 42 -6.63 -0.98 -17.52
N GLY A 43 -5.98 -0.84 -16.36
CA GLY A 43 -5.70 -1.98 -15.49
C GLY A 43 -6.96 -2.69 -14.96
N LEU A 44 -8.03 -1.95 -14.68
CA LEU A 44 -9.33 -2.52 -14.30
C LEU A 44 -9.96 -3.31 -15.45
N LEU A 45 -9.92 -2.79 -16.67
CA LEU A 45 -10.45 -3.50 -17.85
C LEU A 45 -9.71 -4.81 -18.09
N ASP A 46 -8.38 -4.80 -17.96
CA ASP A 46 -7.57 -6.01 -18.04
C ASP A 46 -7.93 -7.00 -16.92
N ALA A 47 -8.15 -6.50 -15.69
CA ALA A 47 -8.56 -7.34 -14.58
C ALA A 47 -9.93 -8.01 -14.82
N ILE A 48 -10.91 -7.28 -15.36
CA ILE A 48 -12.24 -7.80 -15.69
C ILE A 48 -12.15 -8.88 -16.77
N ARG A 49 -11.31 -8.67 -17.79
CA ARG A 49 -11.11 -9.65 -18.89
C ARG A 49 -10.53 -10.97 -18.39
N LEU A 50 -9.65 -10.92 -17.39
CA LEU A 50 -8.96 -12.08 -16.82
C LEU A 50 -9.69 -12.70 -15.60
N HIS A 51 -10.82 -12.13 -15.19
CA HIS A 51 -11.55 -12.53 -13.98
C HIS A 51 -12.00 -14.00 -13.98
N GLY A 52 -12.24 -14.59 -15.16
CA GLY A 52 -12.67 -15.99 -15.31
C GLY A 52 -11.58 -17.04 -15.09
N GLU A 53 -10.30 -16.64 -14.94
CA GLU A 53 -9.16 -17.56 -14.91
C GLU A 53 -8.51 -17.71 -13.52
N LEU A 54 -9.07 -17.09 -12.48
CA LEU A 54 -8.42 -16.95 -11.17
C LEU A 54 -9.10 -17.79 -10.07
N PRO A 55 -8.64 -19.03 -9.82
CA PRO A 55 -9.08 -19.80 -8.67
C PRO A 55 -8.44 -19.28 -7.38
N GLY A 56 -9.26 -18.84 -6.42
CA GLY A 56 -8.87 -18.67 -5.00
C GLY A 56 -8.53 -17.27 -4.49
N GLN A 57 -8.69 -16.20 -5.28
CA GLN A 57 -8.59 -14.81 -4.81
C GLN A 57 -9.87 -14.02 -5.10
N SER A 58 -10.25 -13.11 -4.20
CA SER A 58 -11.35 -12.18 -4.49
C SER A 58 -10.97 -11.31 -5.68
N PHE A 59 -11.91 -11.14 -6.62
CA PHE A 59 -11.74 -10.27 -7.79
C PHE A 59 -11.23 -8.88 -7.42
N GLN A 60 -11.70 -8.35 -6.30
CA GLN A 60 -11.34 -7.04 -5.79
C GLN A 60 -9.84 -6.92 -5.49
N ASN A 61 -9.22 -7.94 -4.88
CA ASN A 61 -7.78 -7.93 -4.58
C ASN A 61 -6.96 -8.01 -5.87
N TYR A 62 -7.41 -8.81 -6.84
CA TYR A 62 -6.77 -8.90 -8.14
C TYR A 62 -6.89 -7.58 -8.91
N ALA A 63 -8.09 -7.01 -8.98
CA ALA A 63 -8.35 -5.73 -9.61
C ALA A 63 -7.51 -4.62 -8.98
N PHE A 64 -7.44 -4.55 -7.65
CA PHE A 64 -6.58 -3.61 -6.93
C PHE A 64 -5.11 -3.70 -7.38
N THR A 65 -4.56 -4.92 -7.38
CA THR A 65 -3.17 -5.18 -7.79
C THR A 65 -2.93 -4.76 -9.24
N ARG A 66 -3.87 -5.07 -10.14
CA ARG A 66 -3.78 -4.72 -11.57
C ARG A 66 -3.90 -3.23 -11.84
N ILE A 67 -4.88 -2.57 -11.22
CA ILE A 67 -5.09 -1.11 -11.33
C ILE A 67 -3.84 -0.36 -10.89
N ARG A 68 -3.31 -0.68 -9.71
CA ARG A 68 -2.09 -0.06 -9.17
C ARG A 68 -0.89 -0.33 -10.07
N GLY A 69 -0.73 -1.55 -10.57
CA GLY A 69 0.34 -1.89 -11.52
C GLY A 69 0.31 -1.02 -12.77
N ALA A 70 -0.87 -0.88 -13.40
CA ALA A 70 -1.04 -0.05 -14.59
C ALA A 70 -0.71 1.43 -14.35
N MET A 71 -1.11 1.97 -13.20
CA MET A 71 -0.76 3.33 -12.76
C MET A 71 0.75 3.51 -12.59
N LEU A 72 1.44 2.55 -11.95
CA LEU A 72 2.89 2.59 -11.78
C LEU A 72 3.62 2.51 -13.11
N ASP A 73 3.14 1.70 -14.05
CA ASP A 73 3.73 1.58 -15.37
C ASP A 73 3.51 2.83 -16.22
N ALA A 74 2.39 3.54 -16.04
CA ALA A 74 2.18 4.86 -16.64
C ALA A 74 3.17 5.89 -16.08
N LEU A 75 3.35 5.96 -14.76
CA LEU A 75 4.31 6.86 -14.12
C LEU A 75 5.76 6.58 -14.52
N ARG A 76 6.09 5.31 -14.77
CA ARG A 76 7.41 4.91 -15.31
C ARG A 76 7.61 5.38 -16.75
N ARG A 77 6.57 5.28 -17.59
CA ARG A 77 6.62 5.72 -19.00
C ARG A 77 6.69 7.23 -19.15
N ALA A 78 6.08 7.99 -18.24
CA ALA A 78 6.10 9.44 -18.22
C ALA A 78 7.44 10.05 -17.73
N ASP A 79 8.48 9.24 -17.49
CA ASP A 79 9.79 9.64 -16.95
C ASP A 79 9.76 10.39 -15.60
N CYS A 80 8.60 10.50 -14.96
CA CYS A 80 8.43 11.06 -13.61
C CYS A 80 9.20 10.24 -12.54
N ILE A 81 9.66 9.04 -12.88
CA ILE A 81 10.50 8.15 -12.05
C ILE A 81 11.85 7.91 -12.75
N GLY A 82 12.50 8.97 -13.23
CA GLY A 82 13.76 8.91 -13.98
C GLY A 82 14.97 8.34 -13.20
N ARG A 83 16.03 7.99 -13.94
CA ARG A 83 17.33 7.50 -13.41
C ARG A 83 17.96 8.35 -12.28
N PRO A 84 17.94 9.71 -12.28
CA PRO A 84 18.52 10.49 -11.18
C PRO A 84 17.76 10.31 -9.85
N HIS A 85 16.46 9.98 -9.91
CA HIS A 85 15.67 9.69 -8.71
C HIS A 85 16.13 8.39 -8.04
N ARG A 86 16.47 7.36 -8.83
CA ARG A 86 17.04 6.10 -8.32
C ARG A 86 18.45 6.28 -7.74
N GLU A 87 19.25 7.18 -8.30
CA GLU A 87 20.58 7.49 -7.76
C GLU A 87 20.50 8.26 -6.45
N LYS A 88 19.59 9.22 -6.33
CA LYS A 88 19.35 9.96 -5.07
C LYS A 88 18.73 9.07 -3.98
N ILE A 89 17.87 8.11 -4.33
CA ILE A 89 17.41 7.06 -3.41
C ILE A 89 18.58 6.17 -2.96
N LYS A 90 19.51 5.81 -3.86
CA LYS A 90 20.72 5.05 -3.52
C LYS A 90 21.69 5.84 -2.63
N ARG A 91 21.83 7.15 -2.85
CA ARG A 91 22.68 8.07 -2.06
C ARG A 91 22.00 8.56 -0.77
N GLY A 92 20.69 8.34 -0.63
CA GLY A 92 19.89 8.73 0.54
C GLY A 92 19.70 10.23 0.66
N GLU A 93 19.56 10.92 -0.48
CA GLU A 93 19.44 12.39 -0.62
C GLU A 93 18.07 12.83 -1.19
N SER A 94 17.17 11.89 -1.52
CA SER A 94 15.79 12.20 -1.94
C SER A 94 14.82 11.86 -0.82
N GLU A 95 14.08 12.85 -0.33
CA GLU A 95 12.99 12.68 0.63
C GLU A 95 11.68 12.20 0.02
N GLU A 96 11.53 12.08 -1.30
CA GLU A 96 10.26 11.66 -1.90
C GLU A 96 10.39 10.56 -2.95
N VAL A 97 9.34 9.73 -3.02
CA VAL A 97 9.07 8.62 -3.96
C VAL A 97 9.91 7.35 -3.78
N ILE A 98 9.74 6.68 -2.65
CA ILE A 98 9.80 5.20 -2.61
C ILE A 98 8.39 4.70 -2.92
N ILE A 99 8.05 4.50 -4.20
CA ILE A 99 6.89 3.67 -4.53
C ILE A 99 7.36 2.23 -4.65
N SER A 100 7.61 1.63 -3.50
CA SER A 100 7.55 0.18 -3.34
C SER A 100 7.60 -0.18 -1.86
N SER A 101 6.45 -0.43 -1.29
CA SER A 101 6.27 -1.67 -0.54
C SER A 101 4.87 -2.17 -0.86
N PHE A 102 4.85 -3.47 -1.13
CA PHE A 102 3.71 -4.28 -1.49
C PHE A 102 2.68 -4.29 -0.33
N GLU A 103 3.13 -4.02 0.89
CA GLU A 103 2.35 -4.01 2.13
C GLU A 103 1.53 -2.71 2.35
N ASP A 104 2.06 -1.50 2.10
CA ASP A 104 1.32 -0.24 2.33
C ASP A 104 0.01 -0.19 1.51
N ALA A 105 0.03 -0.80 0.33
CA ALA A 105 -1.12 -0.91 -0.56
C ALA A 105 -2.18 -1.92 -0.05
N LEU A 106 -1.74 -2.97 0.64
CA LEU A 106 -2.61 -4.01 1.17
C LEU A 106 -3.37 -3.51 2.41
N GLU A 107 -2.72 -2.75 3.29
CA GLU A 107 -3.37 -2.19 4.48
C GLU A 107 -4.34 -1.04 4.13
N GLU A 108 -3.93 -0.09 3.27
CA GLU A 108 -4.78 1.07 2.91
C GLU A 108 -5.92 0.70 1.94
N GLY A 109 -5.74 -0.34 1.12
CA GLY A 109 -6.76 -0.84 0.19
C GLY A 109 -7.90 -1.59 0.90
N PHE A 110 -7.58 -2.28 1.99
CA PHE A 110 -8.51 -3.15 2.73
C PHE A 110 -9.59 -2.35 3.48
N ASP A 111 -9.25 -1.21 4.08
CA ASP A 111 -10.21 -0.38 4.83
C ASP A 111 -11.20 0.37 3.95
N LEU A 112 -10.89 0.57 2.67
CA LEU A 112 -11.72 1.39 1.80
C LEU A 112 -12.68 0.54 0.94
N ILE A 113 -12.48 -0.78 0.80
CA ILE A 113 -13.35 -1.65 -0.02
C ILE A 113 -14.57 -2.16 0.76
N SER A 114 -14.53 -2.13 2.10
CA SER A 114 -15.66 -2.52 2.94
C SER A 114 -16.66 -1.38 3.15
N GLN A 115 -17.67 -1.26 2.28
CA GLN A 115 -18.92 -0.58 2.66
C GLN A 115 -20.03 -1.53 3.15
N GLU A 116 -19.78 -2.83 3.23
CA GLU A 116 -20.65 -3.77 3.94
C GLU A 116 -19.79 -4.80 4.68
N ASP A 117 -19.07 -4.38 5.72
CA ASP A 117 -18.62 -5.37 6.69
C ASP A 117 -19.88 -5.89 7.40
N THR A 118 -20.11 -7.20 7.34
CA THR A 118 -21.12 -7.80 8.21
C THR A 118 -20.81 -7.44 9.66
N PRO A 119 -21.80 -7.34 10.56
CA PRO A 119 -21.55 -7.01 11.96
C PRO A 119 -20.48 -7.91 12.62
N LEU A 120 -20.34 -9.16 12.16
CA LEU A 120 -19.33 -10.10 12.62
C LEU A 120 -17.93 -9.76 12.10
N GLU A 121 -17.78 -9.41 10.82
CA GLU A 121 -16.50 -8.98 10.24
C GLU A 121 -15.99 -7.69 10.88
N TYR A 122 -16.88 -6.74 11.15
CA TYR A 122 -16.52 -5.51 11.88
C TYR A 122 -15.99 -5.83 13.28
N LEU A 123 -16.61 -6.77 14.00
CA LEU A 123 -16.16 -7.19 15.32
C LEU A 123 -14.81 -7.88 15.29
N ILE A 124 -14.55 -8.73 14.28
CA ILE A 124 -13.25 -9.40 14.10
C ILE A 124 -12.16 -8.37 13.79
N LYS A 125 -12.42 -7.45 12.85
CA LYS A 125 -11.48 -6.35 12.53
C LYS A 125 -11.21 -5.48 13.75
N LYS A 126 -12.25 -5.11 14.48
CA LYS A 126 -12.14 -4.31 15.71
C LYS A 126 -11.31 -5.02 16.78
N ASP A 127 -11.51 -6.33 16.98
CA ASP A 127 -10.71 -7.12 17.93
C ASP A 127 -9.22 -7.17 17.51
N LEU A 128 -8.93 -7.38 16.23
CA LEU A 128 -7.57 -7.35 15.69
C LEU A 128 -6.90 -5.99 15.90
N VAL A 129 -7.61 -4.90 15.61
CA VAL A 129 -7.11 -3.54 15.83
C VAL A 129 -6.84 -3.28 17.31
N MET A 130 -7.75 -3.70 18.20
CA MET A 130 -7.57 -3.53 19.64
C MET A 130 -6.37 -4.34 20.19
N LYS A 131 -6.17 -5.56 19.71
CA LYS A 131 -4.99 -6.39 20.03
C LYS A 131 -3.70 -5.75 19.55
N ALA A 132 -3.68 -5.23 18.33
CA ALA A 132 -2.53 -4.51 17.79
C ALA A 132 -2.22 -3.25 18.62
N VAL A 133 -3.22 -2.41 18.91
CA VAL A 133 -3.05 -1.20 19.74
C VAL A 133 -2.48 -1.56 21.11
N GLY A 134 -3.03 -2.59 21.77
CA GLY A 134 -2.51 -3.05 23.07
C GLY A 134 -1.07 -3.54 23.01
N PHE A 135 -0.68 -4.22 21.93
CA PHE A 135 0.72 -4.60 21.69
C PHE A 135 1.63 -3.38 21.51
N PHE A 136 1.21 -2.41 20.69
CA PHE A 136 1.98 -1.20 20.43
C PHE A 136 2.15 -0.35 21.70
N ASP A 137 1.16 -0.28 22.58
CA ASP A 137 1.27 0.41 23.87
C ASP A 137 2.37 -0.18 24.76
N GLY A 138 2.57 -1.50 24.70
CA GLY A 138 3.60 -2.24 25.45
C GLY A 138 5.01 -2.16 24.86
N LEU A 139 5.18 -1.63 23.64
CA LEU A 139 6.50 -1.49 23.01
C LEU A 139 7.35 -0.40 23.67
N SER A 140 8.67 -0.56 23.60
CA SER A 140 9.60 0.48 24.05
C SER A 140 9.50 1.74 23.18
N GLU A 141 9.82 2.91 23.73
CA GLU A 141 9.81 4.19 22.99
C GLU A 141 10.68 4.16 21.72
N LYS A 142 11.77 3.38 21.73
CA LYS A 142 12.62 3.20 20.53
C LYS A 142 11.91 2.39 19.44
N HIS A 143 11.19 1.34 19.83
CA HIS A 143 10.41 0.50 18.90
C HIS A 143 9.19 1.24 18.37
N LYS A 144 8.45 1.96 19.23
CA LYS A 144 7.35 2.85 18.80
C LYS A 144 7.82 3.86 17.77
N LYS A 145 8.95 4.53 18.04
CA LYS A 145 9.52 5.51 17.12
C LYS A 145 9.95 4.87 15.79
N LEU A 146 10.57 3.68 15.82
CA LEU A 146 10.93 2.93 14.62
C LEU A 146 9.68 2.58 13.78
N MET A 147 8.64 2.06 14.42
CA MET A 147 7.40 1.66 13.75
C MET A 147 6.64 2.88 13.21
N THR A 148 6.59 3.97 13.98
CA THR A 148 6.02 5.25 13.52
C THR A 148 6.76 5.75 12.28
N MET A 149 8.10 5.82 12.33
CA MET A 149 8.88 6.25 11.17
C MET A 149 8.67 5.34 9.95
N ARG A 150 8.48 4.03 10.15
CA ARG A 150 8.28 3.09 9.04
C ARG A 150 6.89 3.17 8.42
N TYR A 151 5.85 3.17 9.26
CA TYR A 151 4.47 2.98 8.83
C TYR A 151 3.65 4.27 8.75
N VAL A 152 3.98 5.27 9.58
CA VAL A 152 3.31 6.60 9.54
C VAL A 152 4.08 7.53 8.61
N ASP A 153 5.39 7.67 8.80
CA ASP A 153 6.20 8.63 8.05
C ASP A 153 6.76 8.04 6.73
N GLY A 154 6.60 6.72 6.50
CA GLY A 154 7.05 6.05 5.27
C GLY A 154 8.57 5.99 5.07
N VAL A 155 9.36 6.19 6.13
CA VAL A 155 10.82 6.19 6.07
C VAL A 155 11.36 4.77 5.88
N SER A 156 12.32 4.61 4.97
CA SER A 156 13.00 3.33 4.75
C SER A 156 13.79 2.86 5.97
N LEU A 157 13.98 1.54 6.14
CA LEU A 157 14.79 0.98 7.23
C LEU A 157 16.24 1.52 7.26
N ARG A 158 16.79 1.83 6.09
CA ARG A 158 18.08 2.52 5.97
C ARG A 158 18.03 3.94 6.55
N GLY A 159 16.99 4.70 6.18
CA GLY A 159 16.74 6.04 6.70
C GLY A 159 16.52 6.04 8.21
N ILE A 160 15.72 5.11 8.71
CA ILE A 160 15.48 4.89 10.14
C ILE A 160 16.80 4.60 10.87
N GLY A 161 17.63 3.68 10.37
CA GLY A 161 18.96 3.43 10.92
C GLY A 161 19.75 4.71 11.06
N ARG A 162 19.86 5.50 9.98
CA ARG A 162 20.56 6.80 9.99
C ARG A 162 20.00 7.79 11.01
N ILE A 163 18.68 7.98 11.05
CA ILE A 163 17.99 8.90 11.99
C ILE A 163 18.21 8.47 13.43
N MET A 164 18.23 7.17 13.70
CA MET A 164 18.47 6.62 15.03
C MET A 164 19.95 6.51 15.39
N GLY A 165 20.88 6.92 14.52
CA GLY A 165 22.32 6.79 14.73
C GLY A 165 22.80 5.34 14.75
N LYS A 166 22.17 4.46 13.96
CA LYS A 166 22.37 3.01 13.87
C LYS A 166 22.55 2.55 12.41
N SER A 167 22.90 1.28 12.23
CA SER A 167 23.00 0.66 10.90
C SER A 167 21.63 0.24 10.35
N GLU A 168 21.52 0.14 9.03
CA GLU A 168 20.33 -0.42 8.35
C GLU A 168 20.01 -1.85 8.81
N ALA A 169 21.05 -2.67 9.01
CA ALA A 169 20.90 -4.05 9.50
C ALA A 169 20.26 -4.09 10.90
N TRP A 170 20.63 -3.16 11.78
CA TRP A 170 19.99 -3.03 13.10
C TRP A 170 18.49 -2.71 12.97
N ALA A 171 18.12 -1.77 12.10
CA ALA A 171 16.71 -1.41 11.90
C ALA A 171 15.90 -2.60 11.35
N CYS A 172 16.46 -3.37 10.41
CA CYS A 172 15.84 -4.58 9.87
C CYS A 172 15.61 -5.67 10.94
N ILE A 173 16.63 -5.92 11.78
CA ILE A 173 16.52 -6.90 12.87
C ILE A 173 15.42 -6.48 13.85
N GLN A 174 15.40 -5.22 14.27
CA GLN A 174 14.41 -4.72 15.22
C GLN A 174 12.99 -4.71 14.63
N HIS A 175 12.84 -4.32 13.37
CA HIS A 175 11.55 -4.37 12.68
C HIS A 175 11.01 -5.80 12.61
N LYS A 176 11.86 -6.77 12.22
CA LYS A 176 11.50 -8.18 12.16
C LYS A 176 11.13 -8.77 13.52
N GLU A 177 11.87 -8.39 14.56
CA GLU A 177 11.58 -8.81 15.93
C GLU A 177 10.19 -8.35 16.40
N ILE A 178 9.84 -7.09 16.14
CA ILE A 178 8.52 -6.54 16.47
C ILE A 178 7.42 -7.27 15.70
N LEU A 179 7.61 -7.53 14.40
CA LEU A 179 6.63 -8.23 13.57
C LEU A 179 6.38 -9.66 14.06
N ASN A 180 7.43 -10.41 14.40
CA ASN A 180 7.29 -11.76 14.94
C ASN A 180 6.52 -11.76 16.28
N GLN A 181 6.75 -10.75 17.13
CA GLN A 181 6.00 -10.61 18.39
C GLN A 181 4.54 -10.26 18.14
N LEU A 182 4.25 -9.39 17.17
CA LEU A 182 2.90 -9.02 16.78
C LEU A 182 2.14 -10.23 16.22
N GLU A 183 2.76 -11.04 15.36
CA GLU A 183 2.16 -12.29 14.85
C GLU A 183 1.78 -13.26 15.97
N GLY A 184 2.57 -13.32 17.05
CA GLY A 184 2.26 -14.14 18.21
C GLY A 184 1.10 -13.63 19.08
N VAL A 185 0.72 -12.35 18.94
CA VAL A 185 -0.42 -11.75 19.65
C VAL A 185 -1.71 -11.82 18.83
N LEU A 186 -1.57 -11.84 17.50
CA LEU A 186 -2.71 -11.86 16.58
C LEU A 186 -3.22 -13.28 16.27
N ASN A 187 -2.37 -14.31 16.44
CA ASN A 187 -2.75 -15.73 16.37
C ASN A 187 -3.26 -16.26 17.72
#